data_AF-A0A946RGA5-F1
#
_entry.id   AF-A0A946RGA5-F1
#
_cell.length_a   1.000
_cell.length_b   1.000
_cell.length_c   1.000
_cell.angle_alpha   90.00
_cell.angle_beta   90.00
_cell.angle_gamma   90.00
#
_symmetry.space_group_name_H-M   'P 1'
#
loop_
_entity.id
_entity.type
_entity.pdbx_description
1 polymer ?
#
loop_
_entity_poly.entity_id
_entity_poly.type
_entity_poly.pdbx_seq_one_letter_code
_entity_poly.pdbx_strand_id
1 'polypeptide(L)' 'GQKWILVTSAYHMPRSVGIFRKVGWNVIPYPVDFNTTKNFRINFDLREIGRFSQGIREWVGLLVYWATDLTSELLPHP' A
#
# COMPACT_ATOMS: atom_id res chain seq x y z
N GLY A 1 22.80 -17.07 2.52
CA GLY A 1 21.80 -16.13 3.04
C GLY A 1 20.42 -16.52 2.55
N GLN A 2 19.38 -16.32 3.36
CA GLN A 2 17.99 -16.58 2.98
C GLN A 2 17.40 -15.37 2.22
N LYS A 3 16.53 -15.63 1.25
CA LYS A 3 15.78 -14.59 0.53
C LYS A 3 14.31 -14.70 0.91
N TRP A 4 13.74 -13.59 1.38
CA TRP A 4 12.34 -13.52 1.80
C TRP A 4 11.52 -12.81 0.73
N ILE A 5 10.39 -13.38 0.34
CA ILE A 5 9.45 -12.79 -0.62
C ILE A 5 8.25 -12.27 0.16
N LEU A 6 7.88 -11.01 -0.07
CA LEU A 6 6.71 -10.38 0.52
C LEU A 6 5.56 -10.40 -0.49
N VAL A 7 4.58 -11.29 -0.26
CA VAL A 7 3.37 -11.39 -1.07
C VAL A 7 2.23 -10.68 -0.37
N THR A 8 1.70 -9.62 -0.98
CA THR A 8 0.52 -8.89 -0.51
C THR A 8 -0.11 -8.13 -1.68
N SER A 9 -1.34 -7.64 -1.52
CA SER A 9 -1.98 -6.81 -2.53
C SER A 9 -1.07 -5.61 -2.90
N ALA A 10 -0.99 -5.30 -4.19
CA ALA A 10 -0.25 -4.18 -4.75
C ALA A 10 -0.60 -2.86 -4.07
N TYR A 11 -1.87 -2.73 -3.66
CA TYR A 11 -2.40 -1.61 -2.89
C TYR A 11 -1.65 -1.42 -1.56
N HIS A 12 -1.46 -2.50 -0.81
CA HIS A 12 -0.77 -2.49 0.48
C HIS A 12 0.76 -2.57 0.38
N MET A 13 1.31 -2.74 -0.82
CA MET A 13 2.73 -3.06 -1.01
C MET A 13 3.67 -1.95 -0.50
N PRO A 14 3.49 -0.66 -0.86
CA PRO A 14 4.26 0.47 -0.32
C PRO A 14 4.41 0.44 1.21
N ARG A 15 3.28 0.40 1.91
CA ARG A 15 3.23 0.41 3.37
C ARG A 15 3.91 -0.82 3.97
N SER A 16 3.68 -1.99 3.38
CA SER A 16 4.23 -3.25 3.89
C SER A 16 5.75 -3.26 3.77
N VAL A 17 6.31 -2.87 2.62
CA VAL A 17 7.77 -2.75 2.42
C VAL A 17 8.38 -1.77 3.42
N GLY A 18 7.74 -0.61 3.65
CA GLY A 18 8.20 0.38 4.63
C GLY A 18 8.34 -0.21 6.04
N ILE A 19 7.37 -1.00 6.49
CA ILE A 19 7.40 -1.67 7.80
C ILE A 19 8.55 -2.69 7.87
N PHE A 20 8.71 -3.55 6.86
CA PHE A 20 9.78 -4.55 6.83
C PHE A 20 11.18 -3.90 6.84
N ARG A 21 11.37 -2.83 6.06
CA ARG A 21 12.63 -2.05 6.07
C ARG A 21 12.90 -1.43 7.43
N LYS A 22 11.88 -0.85 8.08
CA LYS A 22 12.03 -0.21 9.40
C LYS A 22 12.48 -1.20 10.48
N VAL A 23 12.03 -2.45 10.43
CA VAL A 23 12.46 -3.49 11.39
C VAL A 23 13.77 -4.19 10.97
N GLY A 24 14.45 -3.70 9.94
CA GLY A 24 15.73 -4.24 9.47
C GLY A 24 15.62 -5.55 8.69
N TRP A 25 14.41 -5.90 8.21
CA TRP A 25 14.17 -7.14 7.48
C TRP A 25 14.16 -6.89 5.96
N ASN A 26 15.10 -7.50 5.25
CA ASN A 26 15.19 -7.36 3.79
C ASN A 26 14.25 -8.35 3.09
N VAL A 27 13.29 -7.82 2.31
CA VAL A 27 12.30 -8.59 1.56
C VAL A 27 12.29 -8.21 0.08
N ILE A 28 11.94 -9.18 -0.77
CA ILE A 28 11.70 -9.00 -2.20
C ILE A 28 10.19 -8.77 -2.38
N PRO A 29 9.74 -7.58 -2.81
CA PRO A 29 8.32 -7.30 -2.99
C PRO A 29 7.74 -8.12 -4.15
N TYR A 30 6.59 -8.76 -3.91
CA TYR A 30 5.83 -9.50 -4.90
C TYR A 30 4.34 -9.10 -4.84
N PRO A 31 3.99 -7.96 -5.48
CA PRO A 31 2.63 -7.43 -5.42
C PRO A 31 1.65 -8.31 -6.20
N VAL A 32 0.50 -8.60 -5.57
CA VAL A 32 -0.64 -9.32 -6.18
C VAL A 32 -1.89 -8.44 -6.22
N ASP A 33 -3.02 -8.92 -6.74
CA ASP A 33 -4.29 -8.16 -6.74
C ASP A 33 -4.18 -6.72 -7.27
N PHE A 34 -3.54 -6.55 -8.42
CA PHE A 34 -3.44 -5.25 -9.09
C PHE A 34 -4.84 -4.74 -9.47
N ASN A 35 -5.34 -3.76 -8.73
CA ASN A 35 -6.63 -3.13 -9.00
C ASN A 35 -6.47 -2.01 -10.05
N THR A 36 -5.93 -2.35 -11.21
CA THR A 36 -5.72 -1.40 -12.32
C THR A 36 -7.02 -1.26 -13.11
N THR A 37 -7.80 -0.22 -12.83
CA THR A 37 -8.80 0.24 -13.80
C THR A 37 -8.05 0.97 -14.91
N LYS A 38 -7.85 0.31 -16.06
CA LYS A 38 -7.16 0.88 -17.24
C LYS A 38 -7.83 2.16 -17.78
N ASN A 39 -9.06 2.42 -17.35
CA ASN A 39 -9.87 3.59 -17.68
C ASN A 39 -10.33 4.25 -16.37
N PHE A 40 -9.64 5.30 -15.91
CA PHE A 40 -10.15 6.17 -14.85
C PHE A 40 -11.31 7.00 -15.42
N ARG A 41 -12.49 6.40 -15.52
CA ARG A 41 -13.75 7.11 -15.75
C ARG A 41 -14.39 7.28 -14.38
N ILE A 42 -14.59 8.52 -13.95
CA ILE A 42 -15.41 8.83 -12.77
C ILE A 42 -16.85 8.48 -13.14
N ASN A 43 -17.22 7.22 -12.93
CA ASN A 43 -18.61 6.79 -12.95
C ASN A 43 -19.09 6.79 -11.50
N PHE A 44 -20.18 7.51 -11.22
CA PHE A 44 -20.87 7.48 -9.93
C PHE A 44 -21.64 6.14 -9.79
N ASP A 45 -20.90 5.04 -9.77
CA ASP A 45 -21.40 3.71 -9.43
C ASP A 45 -21.16 3.48 -7.92
N LEU A 46 -22.09 2.82 -7.23
CA LEU A 46 -22.00 2.53 -5.81
C LEU A 46 -20.75 1.69 -5.46
N ARG A 47 -20.21 0.94 -6.43
CA ARG A 47 -18.92 0.25 -6.33
C ARG A 47 -17.72 1.20 -6.32
N GLU A 48 -17.79 2.31 -7.05
CA GLU A 48 -16.74 3.32 -7.11
C GLU A 48 -16.68 4.15 -5.81
N ILE A 49 -17.82 4.36 -5.12
CA ILE A 49 -17.83 4.94 -3.77
C ILE A 49 -17.10 4.02 -2.77
N GLY A 50 -17.28 2.70 -2.88
CA GLY A 50 -16.55 1.72 -2.07
C GLY A 50 -15.03 1.81 -2.29
N ARG A 51 -14.59 1.88 -3.56
CA ARG A 51 -13.17 2.01 -3.92
C ARG A 51 -12.59 3.36 -3.48
N PHE A 52 -13.36 4.43 -3.58
CA PHE A 52 -12.99 5.75 -3.08
C PHE A 52 -12.84 5.76 -1.55
N SER A 53 -13.76 5.12 -0.83
CA SER A 53 -13.67 4.97 0.63
C SER A 53 -12.45 4.15 1.06
N GLN A 54 -12.07 3.14 0.26
CA GLN A 54 -10.85 2.37 0.48
C GLN A 54 -9.61 3.25 0.29
N GLY A 55 -9.56 4.00 -0.82
CA GLY A 55 -8.53 5.00 -1.12
C GLY A 55 -8.27 5.98 0.03
N ILE A 56 -9.34 6.56 0.57
CA ILE A 56 -9.27 7.47 1.73
C ILE A 56 -8.71 6.75 2.96
N ARG A 57 -9.14 5.51 3.21
CA ARG A 57 -8.71 4.75 4.39
C ARG A 57 -7.22 4.41 4.35
N GLU A 58 -6.64 4.16 3.18
CA GLU A 58 -5.18 4.03 3.07
C GLU A 58 -4.44 5.34 3.22
N TRP A 59 -4.95 6.43 2.63
CA TRP A 59 -4.34 7.74 2.80
C TRP A 59 -4.28 8.14 4.27
N VAL A 60 -5.37 7.90 5.02
CA VAL A 60 -5.42 8.10 6.47
C VAL A 60 -4.45 7.14 7.18
N GLY A 61 -4.38 5.88 6.74
CA GLY A 61 -3.43 4.90 7.28
C GLY A 61 -1.96 5.35 7.12
N LEU A 62 -1.59 5.86 5.95
CA LEU A 62 -0.25 6.40 5.69
C LEU A 62 0.03 7.64 6.54
N LEU A 63 -0.93 8.56 6.64
CA LEU A 63 -0.80 9.76 7.47
C LEU A 63 -0.63 9.42 8.95
N VAL A 64 -1.41 8.47 9.47
CA VAL A 64 -1.31 8.02 10.86
C VAL A 64 0.03 7.33 11.11
N TYR A 65 0.47 6.44 10.22
CA TYR A 65 1.74 5.73 10.36
C TYR A 65 2.95 6.67 10.27
N TRP A 66 2.88 7.70 9.43
CA TRP A 66 3.90 8.76 9.40
C TRP A 66 3.88 9.60 10.68
N ALA A 67 2.70 10.07 11.12
CA ALA A 67 2.58 10.91 12.30
C ALA A 67 2.93 10.20 13.62
N THR A 68 2.82 8.87 13.65
CA THR A 68 3.18 8.02 14.81
C THR A 68 4.59 7.44 14.68
N ASP A 69 5.39 7.94 13.74
CA ASP A 69 6.76 7.55 13.45
C ASP A 69 6.90 6.05 13.08
N LEU A 70 5.81 5.38 12.74
CA LEU A 70 5.75 3.97 12.33
C LEU A 70 6.31 3.75 10.92
N THR A 71 6.37 4.79 10.08
CA THR A 71 7.02 4.78 8.76
C THR A 71 7.86 6.05 8.54
N SER A 72 9.09 5.89 8.04
CA SER A 72 10.04 6.99 7.79
C SER A 72 9.73 7.84 6.54
N GLU A 73 8.84 7.36 5.67
CA GLU A 73 8.44 8.04 4.44
C GLU A 73 6.92 8.03 4.30
N LEU A 74 6.34 9.15 3.85
CA LEU A 74 4.90 9.29 3.61
C LEU A 74 4.41 8.41 2.45
N LEU A 75 5.27 8.18 1.46
CA LEU A 75 5.02 7.31 0.30
C LEU A 75 6.24 6.39 0.09
N PRO A 76 6.30 5.25 0.82
CA PRO A 76 7.40 4.32 0.65
C PRO A 76 7.30 3.67 -0.73
N HIS A 77 8.33 3.81 -1.55
CA HIS A 77 8.36 3.16 -2.86
C HIS A 77 8.72 1.66 -2.68
N PRO A 78 8.10 0.76 -3.48
CA PRO A 78 8.48 -0.65 -3.52
C PRO A 78 9.99 -0.87 -3.67
#